data_AF-D7CE53-F1
#
_entry.id   AF-D7CE53-F1
#
_cell.length_a   1.000
_cell.length_b   1.000
_cell.length_c   1.000
_cell.angle_alpha   90.00
_cell.angle_beta   90.00
_cell.angle_gamma   90.00
#
_symmetry.space_group_name_H-M   'P 1'
#
loop_
_entity.id
_entity.type
_entity.pdbx_description
1 polymer ?
#
loop_
_entity_poly.entity_id
_entity_poly.type
_entity_poly.pdbx_seq_one_letter_code
_entity_poly.pdbx_strand_id
1 'polypeptide(L)'
;MDRTRPTLRCLTEDLRLPVPPITTPLDEVDHPALNKAQEHFNGTEERPHERIGAIDDQVLFKVKVQRWRGAVWKSEPCPWLVAAGIREDGSADDFYAALATDAKAARSAYNAQHARPLSTQTYVGGLLPDRDDHLRYRLEEGTRFVRRLESAIPQLARASLQDSAEHTIVYDTFTLGVQIRAHEGHEAYVAVRITGSVPSDLVRIVLDIVPGCDREGWFPESRLPDRDLLPAEQAWSNLMDPAEARKLLGD
;
A
#
# COMPACT_ATOMS: atom_id res chain seq x y z
N MET A 1 5.19 -6.00 0.79
CA MET A 1 6.49 -5.51 1.29
C MET A 1 6.17 -4.36 2.20
N ASP A 2 6.44 -4.53 3.48
CA ASP A 2 5.86 -3.70 4.53
C ASP A 2 6.64 -2.39 4.64
N ARG A 3 6.14 -1.37 3.96
CA ARG A 3 6.75 -0.05 3.95
C ARG A 3 6.41 0.68 5.24
N THR A 4 7.43 1.32 5.81
CA THR A 4 7.25 2.18 6.99
C THR A 4 6.26 3.29 6.66
N ARG A 5 5.30 3.50 7.55
CA ARG A 5 4.25 4.53 7.42
C ARG A 5 4.18 5.39 8.67
N PRO A 6 3.72 6.64 8.60
CA PRO A 6 3.43 7.42 9.80
C PRO A 6 2.14 6.95 10.46
N THR A 7 2.04 7.13 11.77
CA THR A 7 0.72 7.19 12.43
C THR A 7 -0.01 8.46 11.97
N LEU A 8 -1.35 8.47 11.98
CA LEU A 8 -2.17 9.63 11.64
C LEU A 8 -1.81 10.83 12.52
N ARG A 9 -1.55 10.59 13.80
CA ARG A 9 -1.07 11.58 14.75
C ARG A 9 0.30 12.14 14.35
N CYS A 10 1.28 11.29 14.04
CA CYS A 10 2.59 11.77 13.58
C CYS A 10 2.49 12.55 12.26
N LEU A 11 1.66 12.09 11.31
CA LEU A 11 1.44 12.79 10.04
C LEU A 11 0.89 14.21 10.26
N THR A 12 -0.12 14.35 11.12
CA THR A 12 -0.86 15.61 11.28
C THR A 12 -0.22 16.56 12.27
N GLU A 13 0.29 16.06 13.40
CA GLU A 13 0.83 16.90 14.48
C GLU A 13 2.32 17.20 14.29
N ASP A 14 3.12 16.18 13.95
CA ASP A 14 4.58 16.32 13.85
C ASP A 14 5.03 16.80 12.48
N LEU A 15 4.58 16.09 11.44
CA LEU A 15 4.93 16.41 10.06
C LEU A 15 4.11 17.59 9.52
N ARG A 16 3.01 17.93 10.19
CA ARG A 16 2.09 19.02 9.82
C ARG A 16 1.58 18.89 8.39
N LEU A 17 1.32 17.64 7.98
CA LEU A 17 0.79 17.31 6.66
C LEU A 17 -0.71 17.00 6.77
N PRO A 18 -1.51 17.35 5.75
CA PRO A 18 -2.90 16.93 5.70
C PRO A 18 -3.00 15.42 5.52
N VAL A 19 -4.06 14.81 6.03
CA VAL A 19 -4.36 13.39 5.77
C VAL A 19 -4.80 13.26 4.30
N PRO A 20 -4.05 12.53 3.45
CA PRO A 20 -4.40 12.37 2.05
C PRO A 20 -5.64 11.47 1.87
N PRO A 21 -6.32 11.52 0.70
CA PRO A 21 -7.42 10.61 0.38
C PRO A 21 -6.97 9.15 0.46
N ILE A 22 -7.92 8.22 0.60
CA ILE A 22 -7.60 6.78 0.74
C ILE A 22 -6.84 6.20 -0.44
N THR A 23 -7.04 6.81 -1.60
CA THR A 23 -6.38 6.49 -2.86
C THR A 23 -4.88 6.80 -2.86
N THR A 24 -4.37 7.51 -1.85
CA THR A 24 -2.95 7.79 -1.63
C THR A 24 -2.51 7.17 -0.30
N PRO A 25 -1.88 5.98 -0.33
CA PRO A 25 -1.42 5.31 0.87
C PRO A 25 -0.43 6.16 1.69
N LEU A 26 -0.50 6.08 3.03
CA LEU A 26 0.37 6.92 3.88
C LEU A 26 1.86 6.58 3.75
N ASP A 27 2.20 5.36 3.32
CA ASP A 27 3.57 4.94 3.00
C ASP A 27 4.08 5.49 1.65
N GLU A 28 3.29 6.28 0.94
CA GLU A 28 3.71 6.94 -0.29
C GLU A 28 3.77 8.47 -0.17
N VAL A 29 3.49 9.01 1.02
CA VAL A 29 3.63 10.45 1.28
C VAL A 29 5.10 10.84 1.17
N ASP A 30 5.42 11.78 0.29
CA ASP A 30 6.79 12.25 0.13
C ASP A 30 7.18 13.18 1.28
N HIS A 31 8.04 12.69 2.18
CA HIS A 31 8.58 13.48 3.27
C HIS A 31 9.97 12.99 3.67
N PRO A 32 10.98 13.87 3.89
CA PRO A 32 12.35 13.45 4.19
C PRO A 32 12.47 12.45 5.34
N ALA A 33 11.76 12.70 6.45
CA ALA A 33 11.76 11.80 7.61
C ALA A 33 11.14 10.43 7.31
N LEU A 34 10.07 10.39 6.51
CA LEU A 34 9.39 9.14 6.16
C LEU A 34 10.21 8.35 5.14
N ASN A 35 10.74 9.00 4.11
CA ASN A 35 11.65 8.40 3.14
C ASN A 35 12.85 7.78 3.84
N LYS A 36 13.44 8.50 4.82
CA LYS A 36 14.54 7.94 5.61
C LYS A 36 14.13 6.75 6.46
N ALA A 37 12.96 6.81 7.09
CA ALA A 37 12.43 5.68 7.84
C ALA A 37 12.25 4.45 6.93
N GLN A 38 11.72 4.66 5.73
CA GLN A 38 11.54 3.59 4.75
C GLN A 38 12.85 2.98 4.27
N GLU A 39 13.87 3.79 3.98
CA GLU A 39 15.22 3.30 3.63
C GLU A 39 15.81 2.37 4.70
N HIS A 40 15.51 2.63 5.97
CA HIS A 40 16.14 1.95 7.11
C HIS A 40 15.33 0.75 7.61
N PHE A 41 14.00 0.85 7.59
CA PHE A 41 13.14 -0.10 8.30
C PHE A 41 12.27 -0.97 7.38
N ASN A 42 12.32 -0.77 6.06
CA ASN A 42 11.59 -1.64 5.13
C ASN A 42 12.29 -3.00 4.94
N GLY A 43 11.49 -4.05 4.80
CA GLY A 43 11.96 -5.40 4.50
C GLY A 43 12.30 -6.24 5.73
N THR A 44 12.73 -7.47 5.48
CA THR A 44 13.01 -8.50 6.50
C THR A 44 14.47 -8.54 6.93
N GLU A 45 15.36 -7.76 6.31
CA GLU A 45 16.77 -7.69 6.68
C GLU A 45 16.95 -6.98 8.02
N GLU A 46 17.52 -7.69 9.00
CA GLU A 46 17.91 -7.10 10.28
C GLU A 46 19.16 -6.23 10.10
N ARG A 47 18.94 -4.92 9.94
CA ARG A 47 20.00 -3.93 10.03
C ARG A 47 20.15 -3.46 11.47
N PRO A 48 21.38 -3.18 11.95
CA PRO A 48 21.56 -2.61 13.27
C PRO A 48 20.91 -1.21 13.32
N HIS A 49 19.96 -1.02 14.24
CA HIS A 49 19.24 0.23 14.44
C HIS A 49 19.56 0.83 15.81
N GLU A 50 19.85 2.13 15.85
CA GLU A 50 20.12 2.85 17.09
C GLU A 50 18.79 3.02 17.89
N ARG A 51 18.72 2.44 19.09
CA ARG A 51 17.55 2.59 19.98
C ARG A 51 17.51 3.97 20.64
N ILE A 52 16.31 4.42 20.98
CA ILE A 52 16.10 5.57 21.86
C ILE A 52 16.19 5.09 23.31
N GLY A 53 17.41 5.05 23.87
CA GLY A 53 17.67 4.46 25.18
C GLY A 53 16.98 5.15 26.37
N ALA A 54 16.43 6.35 26.20
CA ALA A 54 15.70 7.08 27.24
C ALA A 54 14.21 6.66 27.37
N ILE A 55 13.70 5.83 26.45
CA ILE A 55 12.35 5.27 26.46
C ILE A 55 12.44 3.80 26.89
N ASP A 56 11.67 3.40 27.90
CA ASP A 56 11.76 2.07 28.53
C ASP A 56 10.48 1.23 28.48
N ASP A 57 9.35 1.80 28.07
CA ASP A 57 8.08 1.09 27.92
C ASP A 57 7.89 0.44 26.55
N GLN A 58 8.58 0.94 25.51
CA GLN A 58 8.58 0.40 24.16
C GLN A 58 9.97 0.49 23.52
N VAL A 59 10.24 -0.38 22.54
CA VAL A 59 11.46 -0.30 21.74
C VAL A 59 11.23 0.64 20.57
N LEU A 60 11.76 1.87 20.69
CA LEU A 60 11.76 2.86 19.62
C LEU A 60 13.17 3.01 19.02
N PHE A 61 13.23 3.19 17.71
CA PHE A 61 14.46 3.35 16.94
C PHE A 61 14.58 4.76 16.36
N LYS A 62 15.82 5.27 16.32
CA LYS A 62 16.12 6.61 15.84
C LYS A 62 16.13 6.66 14.31
N VAL A 63 15.44 7.66 13.76
CA VAL A 63 15.58 8.10 12.37
C VAL A 63 16.23 9.47 12.36
N LYS A 64 17.31 9.64 11.58
CA LYS A 64 18.02 10.93 11.45
C LYS A 64 18.26 11.23 9.97
N VAL A 65 17.75 12.36 9.49
CA VAL A 65 18.01 12.88 8.13
C VAL A 65 18.02 14.39 8.14
N GLN A 66 19.12 15.00 7.70
CA GLN A 66 19.29 16.46 7.76
C GLN A 66 18.93 16.99 9.17
N ARG A 67 18.01 17.96 9.25
CA ARG A 67 17.45 18.50 10.51
C ARG A 67 16.34 17.65 11.10
N TRP A 68 15.75 16.72 10.35
CA TRP A 68 14.69 15.86 10.87
C TRP A 68 15.22 14.78 11.80
N ARG A 69 14.46 14.54 12.85
CA ARG A 69 14.58 13.44 13.79
C ARG A 69 13.25 12.73 13.84
N GLY A 70 13.29 11.42 14.02
CA GLY A 70 12.10 10.60 14.16
C GLY A 70 12.31 9.40 15.06
N ALA A 71 11.20 8.82 15.49
CA ALA A 71 11.11 7.60 16.26
C ALA A 71 10.26 6.58 15.50
N VAL A 72 10.82 5.40 15.25
CA VAL A 72 10.12 4.28 14.61
C VAL A 72 9.85 3.18 15.63
N TRP A 73 8.62 2.69 15.63
CA TRP A 73 8.21 1.49 16.35
C TRP A 73 8.04 0.34 15.35
N LYS A 74 8.77 -0.77 15.54
CA LYS A 74 8.65 -1.96 14.68
C LYS A 74 7.54 -2.86 15.24
N SER A 75 6.51 -3.10 14.45
CA SER A 75 5.41 -4.01 14.75
C SER A 75 4.89 -4.63 13.45
N GLU A 76 4.05 -5.66 13.56
CA GLU A 76 3.25 -6.14 12.43
C GLU A 76 2.01 -5.23 12.24
N PRO A 77 1.50 -5.08 11.00
CA PRO A 77 2.02 -5.63 9.76
C PRO A 77 3.18 -4.81 9.16
N CYS A 78 3.50 -3.64 9.71
CA CYS A 78 4.56 -2.78 9.18
C CYS A 78 5.18 -1.90 10.28
N PRO A 79 6.40 -1.36 10.07
CA PRO A 79 6.98 -0.36 10.96
C PRO A 79 6.20 0.97 10.91
N TRP A 80 6.13 1.65 12.05
CA TRP A 80 5.41 2.91 12.21
C TRP A 80 6.36 4.05 12.61
N LEU A 81 6.36 5.14 11.85
CA LEU A 81 6.92 6.42 12.30
C LEU A 81 5.91 7.04 13.28
N VAL A 82 6.24 6.97 14.57
CA VAL A 82 5.32 7.32 15.68
C VAL A 82 5.56 8.75 16.20
N ALA A 83 6.77 9.27 16.01
CA ALA A 83 7.09 10.65 16.31
C ALA A 83 8.11 11.21 15.31
N ALA A 84 8.01 12.50 15.01
CA ALA A 84 8.97 13.24 14.19
C ALA A 84 9.11 14.69 14.66
N GLY A 85 10.22 15.33 14.31
CA GLY A 85 10.46 16.73 14.65
C GLY A 85 11.76 17.24 14.06
N ILE A 86 11.96 18.55 14.15
CA ILE A 86 13.20 19.19 13.71
C ILE A 86 14.16 19.34 14.88
N ARG A 87 15.46 19.22 14.60
CA ARG A 87 16.51 19.75 15.46
C ARG A 87 16.71 21.22 15.12
N GLU A 88 16.37 22.11 16.03
CA GLU A 88 16.63 23.55 15.87
C GLU A 88 18.13 23.85 16.02
N ASP A 89 18.66 24.72 15.15
CA ASP A 89 20.07 25.12 15.23
C ASP A 89 20.30 25.97 16.49
N GLY A 90 21.26 25.55 17.31
CA GLY A 90 21.60 26.24 18.56
C GLY A 90 20.67 25.92 19.74
N SER A 91 19.64 25.10 19.54
CA SER A 91 18.81 24.62 20.66
C SER A 91 19.52 23.51 21.42
N ALA A 92 19.50 23.62 22.76
CA ALA A 92 19.97 22.58 23.67
C ALA A 92 19.03 21.37 23.71
N ASP A 93 17.81 21.51 23.16
CA ASP A 93 16.80 20.45 23.18
C ASP A 93 17.03 19.47 22.04
N ASP A 94 17.73 18.38 22.34
CA ASP A 94 17.75 17.20 21.50
C ASP A 94 16.32 16.66 21.41
N PHE A 95 15.78 16.51 20.20
CA PHE A 95 14.45 15.93 19.94
C PHE A 95 14.18 14.67 20.79
N TYR A 96 15.19 13.80 20.95
CA TYR A 96 15.05 12.58 21.75
C TYR A 96 14.95 12.83 23.25
N ALA A 97 15.54 13.92 23.75
CA ALA A 97 15.39 14.36 25.14
C ALA A 97 14.01 14.99 25.38
N ALA A 98 13.50 15.79 24.43
CA ALA A 98 12.14 16.31 24.47
C ALA A 98 11.11 15.17 24.46
N LEU A 99 11.24 14.23 23.51
CA LEU A 99 10.41 13.01 23.44
C LEU A 99 10.41 12.21 24.75
N ALA A 100 11.58 12.04 25.38
CA ALA A 100 11.68 11.35 26.66
C ALA A 100 11.02 12.12 27.82
N THR A 101 11.08 13.45 27.78
CA THR A 101 10.40 14.32 28.76
C THR A 101 8.89 14.21 28.62
N ASP A 102 8.38 14.30 27.39
CA ASP A 102 6.96 14.15 27.09
C ASP A 102 6.45 12.77 27.49
N ALA A 103 7.22 11.70 27.22
CA ALA A 103 6.84 10.35 27.61
C ALA A 103 6.79 10.15 29.15
N LYS A 104 7.65 10.82 29.92
CA LYS A 104 7.59 10.83 31.40
C LYS A 104 6.37 11.60 31.91
N ALA A 105 6.05 12.72 31.26
CA ALA A 105 4.85 13.50 31.59
C ALA A 105 3.58 12.69 31.30
N ALA A 106 3.50 12.04 30.13
CA ALA A 106 2.40 11.16 29.75
C ALA A 106 2.23 9.99 30.74
N ARG A 107 3.34 9.38 31.18
CA ARG A 107 3.32 8.34 32.23
C ARG A 107 2.75 8.85 33.55
N SER A 108 3.12 10.06 33.95
CA SER A 108 2.60 10.69 35.18
C SER A 108 1.10 10.93 35.08
N ALA A 109 0.63 11.44 33.93
CA ALA A 109 -0.79 11.62 33.65
C ALA A 109 -1.57 10.30 33.64
N TYR A 110 -1.03 9.26 33.00
CA TYR A 110 -1.61 7.91 32.99
C TYR A 110 -1.81 7.39 34.41
N ASN A 111 -0.76 7.44 35.25
CA ASN A 111 -0.82 6.92 36.61
C ASN A 111 -1.77 7.70 37.52
N ALA A 112 -2.01 8.99 37.25
CA ALA A 112 -3.01 9.77 37.97
C ALA A 112 -4.46 9.32 37.67
N GLN A 113 -4.68 8.72 36.51
CA GLN A 113 -6.01 8.34 36.01
C GLN A 113 -6.31 6.84 36.15
N HIS A 114 -5.31 6.01 36.43
CA HIS A 114 -5.45 4.55 36.44
C HIS A 114 -5.12 3.96 37.81
N ALA A 115 -5.99 3.04 38.27
CA ALA A 115 -5.82 2.36 39.56
C ALA A 115 -4.54 1.53 39.66
N ARG A 116 -4.03 1.03 38.52
CA ARG A 116 -2.78 0.28 38.44
C ARG A 116 -1.71 1.12 37.73
N PRO A 117 -0.67 1.60 38.44
CA PRO A 117 0.37 2.41 37.83
C PRO A 117 1.30 1.59 36.94
N LEU A 118 1.90 2.26 35.95
CA LEU A 118 2.97 1.71 35.12
C LEU A 118 4.27 1.61 35.92
N SER A 119 4.97 0.48 35.75
CA SER A 119 6.29 0.21 36.34
C SER A 119 7.44 0.84 35.56
N THR A 120 7.20 1.25 34.31
CA THR A 120 8.15 1.93 33.43
C THR A 120 8.26 3.41 33.79
N GLN A 121 9.38 4.03 33.40
CA GLN A 121 9.62 5.46 33.59
C GLN A 121 8.95 6.30 32.50
N THR A 122 8.75 5.74 31.31
CA THR A 122 8.09 6.40 30.19
C THR A 122 6.76 5.74 29.84
N TYR A 123 5.93 6.47 29.10
CA TYR A 123 4.73 5.98 28.46
C TYR A 123 4.59 6.63 27.09
N VAL A 124 4.81 5.86 26.02
CA VAL A 124 4.65 6.27 24.63
C VAL A 124 3.40 5.68 23.97
N GLY A 125 2.52 5.04 24.75
CA GLY A 125 1.31 4.39 24.22
C GLY A 125 0.42 5.32 23.39
N GLY A 126 0.37 6.61 23.72
CA GLY A 126 -0.35 7.62 22.94
C GLY A 126 0.31 8.02 21.61
N LEU A 127 1.53 7.56 21.33
CA LEU A 127 2.24 7.79 20.07
C LEU A 127 2.13 6.60 19.10
N LEU A 128 1.81 5.42 19.63
CA LEU A 128 1.68 4.18 18.87
C LEU A 128 0.44 4.21 17.96
N PRO A 129 0.41 3.42 16.87
CA PRO A 129 -0.76 3.34 16.03
C PRO A 129 -2.00 2.90 16.83
N ASP A 130 -3.12 3.56 16.55
CA ASP A 130 -4.40 3.26 17.18
C ASP A 130 -5.36 2.51 16.23
N ARG A 131 -6.63 2.43 16.62
CA ARG A 131 -7.66 1.78 15.81
C ARG A 131 -7.83 2.42 14.43
N ASP A 132 -7.74 3.74 14.35
CA ASP A 132 -7.96 4.49 13.11
C ASP A 132 -6.76 4.34 12.17
N ASP A 133 -5.54 4.26 12.72
CA ASP A 133 -4.34 3.89 11.96
C ASP A 133 -4.47 2.51 11.30
N HIS A 134 -4.92 1.51 12.06
CA HIS A 134 -5.12 0.16 11.54
C HIS A 134 -6.30 0.05 10.57
N LEU A 135 -7.38 0.82 10.80
CA LEU A 135 -8.50 0.89 9.86
C LEU A 135 -8.05 1.53 8.53
N ARG A 136 -7.30 2.64 8.61
CA ARG A 136 -6.71 3.31 7.46
C ARG A 136 -5.78 2.37 6.70
N TYR A 137 -4.89 1.65 7.38
CA TYR A 137 -4.00 0.67 6.77
C TYR A 137 -4.77 -0.38 5.94
N ARG A 138 -5.82 -0.98 6.51
CA ARG A 138 -6.64 -2.00 5.83
C ARG A 138 -7.41 -1.43 4.63
N LEU A 139 -7.95 -0.23 4.75
CA LEU A 139 -8.64 0.43 3.63
C LEU A 139 -7.68 0.72 2.46
N GLU A 140 -6.42 1.04 2.75
CA GLU A 140 -5.39 1.24 1.73
C GLU A 140 -4.96 -0.06 1.04
N GLU A 141 -5.16 -1.24 1.65
CA GLU A 141 -4.87 -2.53 0.99
C GLU A 141 -5.66 -2.68 -0.31
N GLY A 142 -6.94 -2.27 -0.31
CA GLY A 142 -7.77 -2.23 -1.52
C GLY A 142 -7.21 -1.27 -2.57
N THR A 143 -6.76 -0.08 -2.18
CA THR A 143 -6.12 0.88 -3.09
C THR A 143 -4.84 0.32 -3.70
N ARG A 144 -3.95 -0.26 -2.87
CA ARG A 144 -2.71 -0.89 -3.36
C ARG A 144 -3.03 -2.05 -4.30
N PHE A 145 -4.10 -2.79 -4.05
CA PHE A 145 -4.53 -3.90 -4.88
C PHE A 145 -5.05 -3.44 -6.24
N VAL A 146 -5.93 -2.43 -6.28
CA VAL A 146 -6.41 -1.84 -7.55
C VAL A 146 -5.24 -1.31 -8.38
N ARG A 147 -4.28 -0.60 -7.77
CA ARG A 147 -3.08 -0.12 -8.47
C ARG A 147 -2.20 -1.25 -9.03
N ARG A 148 -2.14 -2.41 -8.36
CA ARG A 148 -1.47 -3.60 -8.91
C ARG A 148 -2.18 -4.11 -10.16
N LEU A 149 -3.52 -4.12 -10.16
CA LEU A 149 -4.31 -4.49 -11.35
C LEU A 149 -4.11 -3.48 -12.48
N GLU A 150 -4.16 -2.17 -12.19
CA GLU A 150 -3.92 -1.08 -13.16
C GLU A 150 -2.54 -1.17 -13.81
N SER A 151 -1.55 -1.70 -13.09
CA SER A 151 -0.21 -1.95 -13.65
C SER A 151 -0.12 -3.28 -14.41
N ALA A 152 -0.71 -4.35 -13.89
CA ALA A 152 -0.56 -5.70 -14.42
C ALA A 152 -1.40 -5.96 -15.68
N ILE A 153 -2.66 -5.52 -15.70
CA ILE A 153 -3.59 -5.82 -16.80
C ILE A 153 -3.09 -5.27 -18.15
N PRO A 154 -2.62 -4.00 -18.25
CA PRO A 154 -2.03 -3.51 -19.49
C PRO A 154 -0.80 -4.31 -19.95
N GLN A 155 -0.02 -4.87 -19.01
CA GLN A 155 1.13 -5.72 -19.34
C GLN A 155 0.69 -7.07 -19.91
N LEU A 156 -0.34 -7.70 -19.32
CA LEU A 156 -0.94 -8.94 -19.84
C LEU A 156 -1.55 -8.71 -21.23
N ALA A 157 -2.28 -7.61 -21.40
CA ALA A 157 -2.86 -7.22 -22.68
C ALA A 157 -1.78 -7.00 -23.76
N ARG A 158 -0.71 -6.27 -23.42
CA ARG A 158 0.43 -6.07 -24.33
C ARG A 158 1.10 -7.38 -24.71
N ALA A 159 1.40 -8.25 -23.74
CA ALA A 159 2.02 -9.54 -24.00
C ALA A 159 1.15 -10.40 -24.92
N SER A 160 -0.16 -10.42 -24.67
CA SER A 160 -1.11 -11.16 -25.49
C SER A 160 -1.25 -10.60 -26.91
N LEU A 161 -1.22 -9.27 -27.09
CA LEU A 161 -1.18 -8.68 -28.44
C LEU A 161 0.05 -9.11 -29.26
N GLN A 162 1.16 -9.43 -28.59
CA GLN A 162 2.42 -9.79 -29.26
C GLN A 162 2.43 -11.24 -29.78
N ASP A 163 1.80 -12.17 -29.06
CA ASP A 163 1.87 -13.61 -29.38
C ASP A 163 0.49 -14.29 -29.55
N SER A 164 -0.60 -13.56 -29.37
CA SER A 164 -1.99 -14.04 -29.37
C SER A 164 -2.30 -15.14 -28.34
N ALA A 165 -1.38 -15.39 -27.39
CA ALA A 165 -1.54 -16.36 -26.33
C ALA A 165 -2.23 -15.75 -25.11
N GLU A 166 -2.83 -16.60 -24.27
CA GLU A 166 -3.34 -16.15 -22.98
C GLU A 166 -2.17 -15.90 -22.03
N HIS A 167 -2.15 -14.72 -21.41
CA HIS A 167 -1.22 -14.40 -20.33
C HIS A 167 -1.98 -14.29 -19.02
N THR A 168 -1.39 -14.83 -17.95
CA THR A 168 -2.07 -14.95 -16.66
C THR A 168 -1.23 -14.39 -15.51
N ILE A 169 -1.92 -13.94 -14.47
CA ILE A 169 -1.33 -13.59 -13.18
C ILE A 169 -2.14 -14.25 -12.06
N VAL A 170 -1.45 -14.74 -11.04
CA VAL A 170 -2.05 -15.42 -9.90
C VAL A 170 -2.05 -14.48 -8.69
N TYR A 171 -3.21 -14.34 -8.06
CA TYR A 171 -3.41 -13.70 -6.77
C TYR A 171 -3.81 -14.74 -5.72
N ASP A 172 -3.80 -14.37 -4.45
CA ASP A 172 -4.06 -15.29 -3.33
C ASP A 172 -5.38 -16.07 -3.44
N THR A 173 -6.42 -15.46 -4.02
CA THR A 173 -7.78 -16.03 -4.09
C THR A 173 -8.29 -16.29 -5.50
N PHE A 174 -7.58 -15.83 -6.54
CA PHE A 174 -8.00 -16.02 -7.93
C PHE A 174 -6.84 -15.87 -8.93
N THR A 175 -7.03 -16.44 -10.11
CA THR A 175 -6.16 -16.23 -11.28
C THR A 175 -6.87 -15.36 -12.29
N LEU A 176 -6.18 -14.36 -12.83
CA LEU A 176 -6.64 -13.49 -13.90
C LEU A 176 -5.90 -13.84 -15.18
N GLY A 177 -6.63 -14.08 -16.27
CA GLY A 177 -6.10 -14.29 -17.62
C GLY A 177 -6.61 -13.23 -18.59
N VAL A 178 -5.75 -12.82 -19.51
CA VAL A 178 -6.09 -11.94 -20.64
C VAL A 178 -5.59 -12.61 -21.92
N GLN A 179 -6.48 -12.76 -22.90
CA GLN A 179 -6.14 -13.18 -24.25
C GLN A 179 -6.66 -12.17 -25.27
N ILE A 180 -5.83 -11.76 -26.22
CA ILE A 180 -6.18 -10.86 -27.30
C ILE A 180 -5.82 -11.54 -28.61
N ARG A 181 -6.81 -11.68 -29.50
CA ARG A 181 -6.61 -12.22 -30.84
C ARG A 181 -6.93 -11.13 -31.85
N ALA A 182 -5.91 -10.67 -32.57
CA ALA A 182 -6.09 -9.82 -33.73
C ALA A 182 -6.43 -10.70 -34.93
N HIS A 183 -7.59 -10.48 -35.57
CA HIS A 183 -7.88 -11.06 -36.88
C HIS A 183 -7.32 -10.13 -37.96
N GLU A 184 -6.70 -10.68 -39.01
CA GLU A 184 -6.10 -9.90 -40.10
C GLU A 184 -7.07 -8.85 -40.64
N GLY A 185 -6.88 -7.58 -40.23
CA GLY A 185 -7.43 -6.40 -40.90
C GLY A 185 -8.42 -5.55 -40.12
N HIS A 186 -9.25 -6.06 -39.19
CA HIS A 186 -10.42 -5.26 -38.76
C HIS A 186 -10.79 -5.25 -37.28
N GLU A 187 -10.60 -6.32 -36.50
CA GLU A 187 -11.05 -6.35 -35.09
C GLU A 187 -10.09 -7.15 -34.19
N ALA A 188 -9.73 -6.59 -33.03
CA ALA A 188 -9.02 -7.28 -31.98
C ALA A 188 -10.01 -7.73 -30.90
N TYR A 189 -10.16 -9.05 -30.74
CA TYR A 189 -11.03 -9.63 -29.73
C TYR A 189 -10.25 -9.82 -28.43
N VAL A 190 -10.78 -9.31 -27.33
CA VAL A 190 -10.22 -9.48 -25.99
C VAL A 190 -11.10 -10.42 -25.21
N ALA A 191 -10.49 -11.41 -24.56
CA ALA A 191 -11.12 -12.26 -23.56
C ALA A 191 -10.42 -12.06 -22.22
N VAL A 192 -11.21 -11.82 -21.17
CA VAL A 192 -10.76 -11.78 -19.78
C VAL A 192 -11.33 -12.99 -19.07
N ARG A 193 -10.48 -13.70 -18.33
CA ARG A 193 -10.86 -14.85 -17.52
C ARG A 193 -10.50 -14.61 -16.07
N ILE A 194 -11.43 -14.92 -15.17
CA ILE A 194 -11.16 -15.00 -13.74
C ILE A 194 -11.51 -16.40 -13.25
N THR A 195 -10.55 -17.07 -12.61
CA THR A 195 -10.76 -18.37 -11.95
C THR A 195 -10.58 -18.23 -10.46
N GLY A 196 -11.62 -18.51 -9.68
CA GLY A 196 -11.65 -18.33 -8.23
C GLY A 196 -12.83 -17.49 -7.76
N SER A 197 -12.89 -17.22 -6.46
CA SER A 197 -13.96 -16.43 -5.85
C SER A 197 -13.56 -14.96 -5.79
N VAL A 198 -14.28 -14.12 -6.54
CA VAL A 198 -14.10 -12.67 -6.54
C VAL A 198 -15.44 -11.96 -6.35
N PRO A 199 -15.49 -10.84 -5.60
CA PRO A 199 -16.69 -9.99 -5.54
C PRO A 199 -17.02 -9.39 -6.91
N SER A 200 -18.30 -9.14 -7.18
CA SER A 200 -18.76 -8.52 -8.44
C SER A 200 -18.12 -7.16 -8.72
N ASP A 201 -17.87 -6.37 -7.68
CA ASP A 201 -17.22 -5.06 -7.83
C ASP A 201 -15.78 -5.20 -8.32
N LEU A 202 -15.08 -6.26 -7.92
CA LEU A 202 -13.72 -6.55 -8.40
C LEU A 202 -13.73 -6.98 -9.85
N VAL A 203 -14.71 -7.79 -10.28
CA VAL A 203 -14.90 -8.14 -11.70
C VAL A 203 -15.04 -6.85 -12.51
N ARG A 204 -15.93 -5.94 -12.11
CA ARG A 204 -16.12 -4.67 -12.81
C ARG A 204 -14.83 -3.86 -12.90
N ILE A 205 -14.08 -3.74 -11.79
CA ILE A 205 -12.78 -3.04 -11.77
C ILE A 205 -11.81 -3.68 -12.78
N VAL A 206 -11.69 -5.01 -12.80
CA VAL A 206 -10.81 -5.72 -13.74
C VAL A 206 -11.18 -5.38 -15.19
N LEU A 207 -12.45 -5.48 -15.53
CA LEU A 207 -12.95 -5.21 -16.88
C LEU A 207 -12.77 -3.74 -17.29
N ASP A 208 -12.95 -2.80 -16.36
CA ASP A 208 -12.76 -1.35 -16.58
C ASP A 208 -11.30 -0.96 -16.83
N ILE A 209 -10.34 -1.75 -16.31
CA ILE A 209 -8.89 -1.48 -16.45
C ILE A 209 -8.36 -1.92 -17.81
N VAL A 210 -8.99 -2.91 -18.46
CA VAL A 210 -8.50 -3.44 -19.74
C VAL A 210 -8.50 -2.31 -20.78
N PRO A 211 -7.33 -2.00 -21.37
CA PRO A 211 -7.19 -0.87 -22.27
C PRO A 211 -7.98 -1.08 -23.58
N GLY A 212 -8.48 0.00 -24.17
CA GLY A 212 -9.07 -0.01 -25.52
C GLY A 212 -10.43 -0.71 -25.65
N CYS A 213 -11.03 -1.20 -24.58
CA CYS A 213 -12.36 -1.83 -24.60
C CYS A 213 -13.47 -0.84 -24.18
N ASP A 214 -14.67 -1.00 -24.75
CA ASP A 214 -15.86 -0.29 -24.26
C ASP A 214 -16.30 -0.87 -22.91
N ARG A 215 -16.48 -0.01 -21.89
CA ARG A 215 -16.84 -0.44 -20.52
C ARG A 215 -18.19 -1.15 -20.44
N GLU A 216 -19.13 -0.75 -21.28
CA GLU A 216 -20.45 -1.38 -21.34
C GLU A 216 -20.52 -2.51 -22.39
N GLY A 217 -19.44 -2.70 -23.16
CA GLY A 217 -19.34 -3.68 -24.24
C GLY A 217 -18.90 -5.09 -23.80
N TRP A 218 -18.76 -5.34 -22.50
CA TRP A 218 -18.34 -6.64 -22.00
C TRP A 218 -19.48 -7.66 -22.05
N PHE A 219 -19.28 -8.73 -22.79
CA PHE A 219 -20.22 -9.84 -22.90
C PHE A 219 -19.78 -11.01 -22.03
N PRO A 220 -20.61 -11.52 -21.11
CA PRO A 220 -20.28 -12.72 -20.36
C PRO A 220 -20.28 -13.94 -21.28
N GLU A 221 -19.21 -14.73 -21.21
CA GLU A 221 -19.03 -15.91 -22.02
C GLU A 221 -19.44 -17.16 -21.25
N SER A 222 -20.11 -18.08 -21.94
CA SER A 222 -20.45 -19.42 -21.39
C SER A 222 -19.40 -20.47 -21.73
N ARG A 223 -18.45 -20.15 -22.62
CA ARG A 223 -17.34 -21.00 -23.08
C ARG A 223 -16.20 -20.13 -23.62
N LEU A 224 -14.98 -20.67 -23.63
CA LEU A 224 -13.87 -20.05 -24.35
C LEU A 224 -13.76 -20.64 -25.76
N PRO A 225 -12.96 -20.04 -26.66
CA PRO A 225 -12.62 -20.68 -27.92
C PRO A 225 -12.09 -22.10 -27.64
N ASP A 226 -12.70 -23.08 -28.30
CA ASP A 226 -12.29 -24.48 -28.29
C ASP A 226 -12.48 -25.27 -26.98
N ARG A 227 -13.04 -24.68 -25.91
CA ARG A 227 -13.36 -25.41 -24.66
C ARG A 227 -14.45 -24.78 -23.79
N ASP A 228 -15.07 -25.61 -22.95
CA ASP A 228 -15.97 -25.14 -21.89
C ASP A 228 -15.21 -24.46 -20.74
N LEU A 229 -15.94 -23.66 -19.95
CA LEU A 229 -15.44 -23.10 -18.70
C LEU A 229 -15.32 -24.18 -17.63
N LEU A 230 -14.21 -24.11 -16.88
CA LEU A 230 -13.97 -24.94 -15.71
C LEU A 230 -14.81 -24.46 -14.51
N PRO A 231 -14.98 -25.29 -13.47
CA PRO A 231 -15.60 -24.85 -12.23
C PRO A 231 -14.93 -23.61 -11.64
N ALA A 232 -15.73 -22.66 -11.18
CA ALA A 232 -15.29 -21.34 -10.67
C ALA A 232 -14.50 -20.49 -11.67
N GLU A 233 -14.58 -20.80 -12.96
CA GLU A 233 -14.10 -19.96 -14.05
C GLU A 233 -15.26 -19.08 -14.56
N GLN A 234 -14.97 -17.80 -14.72
CA GLN A 234 -15.85 -16.82 -15.34
C GLN A 234 -15.06 -16.14 -16.46
N ALA A 235 -15.70 -15.88 -17.59
CA ALA A 235 -15.07 -15.25 -18.73
C ALA A 235 -15.95 -14.16 -19.32
N TRP A 236 -15.30 -13.14 -19.89
CA TRP A 236 -15.94 -12.04 -20.60
C TRP A 236 -15.17 -11.74 -21.87
N SER A 237 -15.88 -11.31 -22.91
CA SER A 237 -15.27 -10.88 -24.17
C SER A 237 -15.67 -9.45 -24.52
N ASN A 238 -14.82 -8.79 -25.30
CA ASN A 238 -15.04 -7.44 -25.81
C ASN A 238 -14.22 -7.20 -27.09
N LEU A 239 -14.53 -6.12 -27.81
CA LEU A 239 -13.73 -5.61 -28.91
C LEU A 239 -12.77 -4.52 -28.41
N MET A 240 -11.51 -4.65 -28.79
CA MET A 240 -10.49 -3.63 -28.53
C MET A 240 -10.35 -2.70 -29.72
N ASP A 241 -10.31 -1.39 -29.45
CA ASP A 241 -9.99 -0.36 -30.41
C ASP A 241 -8.59 -0.62 -31.03
N PRO A 242 -8.50 -0.82 -32.36
CA PRO A 242 -7.22 -1.03 -33.05
C PRO A 242 -6.21 0.09 -32.87
N ALA A 243 -6.63 1.32 -32.56
CA ALA A 243 -5.73 2.43 -32.27
C ALA A 243 -5.08 2.29 -30.89
N GLU A 244 -5.84 1.93 -29.86
CA GLU A 244 -5.29 1.68 -28.53
C GLU A 244 -4.44 0.39 -28.51
N ALA A 245 -4.78 -0.63 -29.31
CA ALA A 245 -3.95 -1.81 -29.49
C ALA A 245 -2.53 -1.46 -30.01
N ARG A 246 -2.44 -0.60 -31.03
CA ARG A 246 -1.15 -0.11 -31.57
C ARG A 246 -0.35 0.68 -30.55
N LYS A 247 -1.01 1.58 -29.83
CA LYS A 247 -0.39 2.37 -28.75
C LYS A 247 0.19 1.50 -27.62
N LEU A 248 -0.47 0.39 -27.27
CA LEU A 248 0.06 -0.57 -26.28
C LEU A 248 1.32 -1.29 -26.76
N LEU A 249 1.41 -1.58 -28.07
CA LEU A 249 2.60 -2.18 -28.67
C LEU A 249 3.77 -1.19 -28.74
N GLY A 250 3.46 0.12 -28.78
CA GLY A 250 4.43 1.21 -28.93
C GLY A 250 4.59 1.66 -30.38
N ASP A 251 3.61 1.34 -31.22
CA ASP A 251 3.55 1.64 -32.66
C ASP A 251 2.67 2.86 -32.97
#